data_AF-A0AAW1EW67-F1
#
_entry.id   AF-A0AAW1EW67-F1
#
_cell.length_a   1.000
_cell.length_b   1.000
_cell.length_c   1.000
_cell.angle_alpha   90.00
_cell.angle_beta   90.00
_cell.angle_gamma   90.00
#
_symmetry.space_group_name_H-M   'P 1'
#
loop_
_entity.id
_entity.type
_entity.pdbx_description
1 polymer ?
#
loop_
_entity_poly.entity_id
_entity_poly.type
_entity_poly.pdbx_seq_one_letter_code
_entity_poly.pdbx_strand_id
1 'polypeptide(L)'
;MECVCSRYTGFLKIKKKGCAKVTECNKTENVHFPANTNNTVYTITKTCCSDDLCNYAPGLPGTSGLSLALATITALFMANILV
;
A
#
# COMPACT_ATOMS: atom_id res chain seq x y z
N MET A 1 14.96 1.71 -5.53
CA MET A 1 13.79 2.42 -4.95
C MET A 1 12.77 1.36 -4.62
N GLU A 2 12.12 1.42 -3.47
CA GLU A 2 11.12 0.43 -3.02
C GLU A 2 9.78 1.11 -2.73
N CYS A 3 8.70 0.32 -2.75
CA CYS A 3 7.39 0.80 -2.33
C CYS A 3 7.39 1.08 -0.83
N VAL A 4 6.83 2.21 -0.40
CA VAL A 4 6.73 2.61 1.01
C VAL A 4 5.29 2.87 1.43
N CYS A 5 4.99 2.46 2.65
CA CYS A 5 3.80 2.78 3.43
C CYS A 5 4.25 3.53 4.68
N SER A 6 4.02 4.83 4.73
CA SER A 6 4.34 5.67 5.88
C SER A 6 3.14 5.83 6.79
N ARG A 7 3.28 5.43 8.06
CA ARG A 7 2.26 5.60 9.09
C ARG A 7 2.69 6.72 10.03
N TYR A 8 1.88 7.76 10.13
CA TYR A 8 2.08 8.88 11.04
C TYR A 8 1.26 8.64 12.29
N THR A 9 1.91 8.70 13.44
CA THR A 9 1.32 8.60 14.77
C THR A 9 1.41 9.97 15.45
N GLY A 10 0.27 10.45 15.90
CA GLY A 10 0.07 11.76 16.54
C GLY A 10 -1.42 11.93 16.83
N PHE A 11 -1.91 13.18 16.85
CA PHE A 11 -3.33 13.46 17.10
C PHE A 11 -4.27 12.75 16.11
N LEU A 12 -3.92 12.73 14.82
CA LEU A 12 -4.62 11.98 13.78
C LEU A 12 -3.73 10.85 13.22
N LYS A 13 -4.30 9.66 13.04
CA LYS A 13 -3.59 8.56 12.37
C LYS A 13 -3.61 8.79 10.86
N ILE A 14 -2.49 9.22 10.28
CA ILE A 14 -2.38 9.48 8.84
C ILE A 14 -1.55 8.35 8.19
N LYS A 15 -1.95 7.89 7.00
CA LYS A 15 -1.18 6.95 6.19
C LYS A 15 -0.86 7.57 4.84
N LYS A 16 0.40 7.52 4.42
CA LYS A 16 0.85 7.90 3.08
C LYS A 16 1.51 6.72 2.37
N LYS A 17 1.44 6.71 1.05
CA LYS A 17 2.04 5.68 0.19
C LYS A 17 2.90 6.36 -0.87
N GLY A 18 3.91 5.65 -1.35
CA GLY A 18 4.77 6.14 -2.42
C GLY A 18 5.97 5.23 -2.62
N CYS A 19 7.08 5.82 -3.06
CA CYS A 19 8.35 5.14 -3.24
C CYS A 19 9.43 5.79 -2.35
N ALA A 20 10.34 5.00 -1.80
CA ALA A 20 11.47 5.48 -0.99
C ALA A 20 12.78 4.78 -1.37
N LYS A 21 13.90 5.36 -0.98
CA LYS A 21 15.19 4.66 -1.02
C LYS A 21 15.16 3.53 0.02
N VAL A 22 15.78 2.39 -0.30
CA VAL A 22 15.92 1.23 0.62
C VAL A 22 16.51 1.68 1.96
N THR A 23 17.44 2.65 1.93
CA THR A 23 18.08 3.21 3.12
C THR A 23 17.13 3.99 4.02
N GLU A 24 15.91 4.32 3.58
CA GLU A 24 14.87 4.98 4.38
C GLU A 24 13.81 4.02 4.92
N CYS A 25 13.93 2.74 4.57
CA CYS A 25 12.98 1.71 4.97
C CYS A 25 13.16 1.29 6.43
N ASN A 26 12.04 0.95 7.07
CA ASN A 26 11.94 0.55 8.48
C ASN A 26 12.51 1.57 9.45
N LYS A 27 12.47 2.86 9.06
CA LYS A 27 12.88 3.96 9.92
C LYS A 27 11.67 4.65 10.53
N THR A 28 11.87 5.07 11.77
CA THR A 28 10.95 5.94 12.49
C THR A 28 11.64 7.28 12.70
N GLU A 29 10.96 8.36 12.34
CA GLU A 29 11.49 9.72 12.46
C GLU A 29 10.37 10.66 12.92
N ASN A 30 10.75 11.82 13.47
CA ASN A 30 9.79 12.87 13.81
C ASN A 30 9.78 13.89 12.67
N VAL A 31 8.60 14.13 12.11
CA VAL A 31 8.40 15.04 11.00
C VAL A 31 7.29 16.01 11.32
N HIS A 32 7.42 17.22 10.82
CA HIS A 32 6.31 18.15 10.85
C HIS A 32 5.30 17.80 9.75
N PHE A 33 4.02 17.89 10.08
CA PHE A 33 2.95 17.68 9.12
C PHE A 33 1.92 18.83 9.17
N PRO A 34 1.55 19.40 8.01
CA PRO A 34 2.13 19.20 6.67
C PRO A 34 3.62 19.64 6.60
N ALA A 35 4.40 19.06 5.67
CA ALA A 35 5.87 19.07 5.66
C ALA A 35 6.55 20.47 5.67
N ASN A 36 5.78 21.54 5.42
CA ASN A 36 6.28 22.92 5.34
C ASN A 36 5.75 23.81 6.49
N THR A 37 5.14 23.24 7.52
CA THR A 37 4.65 24.02 8.67
C THR A 37 5.30 23.53 9.97
N ASN A 38 5.46 24.41 10.96
CA ASN A 38 6.01 24.04 12.27
C ASN A 38 4.90 23.64 13.27
N ASN A 39 3.68 23.34 12.79
CA ASN A 39 2.49 23.30 13.66
C ASN A 39 2.27 21.97 14.38
N THR A 40 2.66 20.83 13.81
CA THR A 40 2.39 19.54 14.45
C THR A 40 3.47 18.52 14.12
N VAL A 41 4.12 18.03 15.18
CA VAL A 41 5.11 16.96 15.10
C VAL A 41 4.39 15.62 15.12
N TYR A 42 4.64 14.81 14.10
CA TYR A 42 4.19 13.43 14.00
C TYR A 42 5.40 12.51 14.00
N THR A 43 5.26 11.38 14.68
CA THR A 43 6.21 10.28 14.51
C THR A 43 5.76 9.48 13.29
N ILE A 44 6.60 9.41 12.26
CA ILE A 44 6.34 8.66 11.04
C ILE A 44 7.16 7.37 11.07
N THR A 45 6.51 6.24 10.83
CA THR A 45 7.16 4.94 10.61
C THR A 45 7.01 4.56 9.15
N LYS A 46 8.14 4.40 8.44
CA LYS A 46 8.20 4.00 7.03
C LYS A 46 8.37 2.49 6.94
N THR A 47 7.37 1.77 6.45
CA THR A 47 7.49 0.34 6.13
C THR A 47 7.62 0.18 4.63
N CYS A 48 8.60 -0.62 4.17
CA CYS A 48 8.79 -0.87 2.75
C CYS A 48 8.50 -2.32 2.37
N CYS A 49 8.31 -2.53 1.08
CA CYS A 49 8.18 -3.83 0.44
C CYS A 49 8.68 -3.73 -1.01
N SER A 50 9.19 -4.86 -1.53
CA SER A 50 9.91 -4.90 -2.81
C SER A 50 9.06 -5.46 -3.97
N ASP A 51 7.95 -6.12 -3.66
CA ASP A 51 7.05 -6.67 -4.68
C ASP A 51 6.20 -5.58 -5.35
N ASP A 52 5.78 -5.82 -6.59
CA ASP A 52 4.88 -4.92 -7.29
C ASP A 52 3.54 -4.80 -6.56
N LEU A 53 3.05 -3.56 -6.44
CA LEU A 53 1.79 -3.21 -5.78
C LEU A 53 1.69 -3.62 -4.30
N CYS A 54 2.80 -3.97 -3.65
CA CYS A 54 2.80 -4.47 -2.27
C CYS A 54 2.26 -3.47 -1.22
N ASN A 55 2.27 -2.18 -1.52
CA ASN A 55 1.71 -1.13 -0.67
C ASN A 55 0.25 -0.79 -1.00
N TYR A 56 -0.51 -1.64 -1.71
CA TYR A 56 -1.91 -1.38 -2.06
C TYR A 56 -2.85 -1.26 -0.86
N ALA A 57 -4.02 -0.63 -1.06
CA ALA A 57 -5.01 -0.49 0.01
C ALA A 57 -5.70 -1.84 0.26
N PRO A 58 -6.02 -2.18 1.52
CA PRO A 58 -6.88 -3.32 1.82
C PRO A 58 -8.19 -3.15 1.04
N GLY A 59 -8.53 -4.11 0.17
CA GLY A 59 -9.77 -4.09 -0.61
C GLY A 59 -9.60 -3.96 -2.12
N LEU A 60 -8.40 -3.68 -2.66
CA LEU A 60 -8.16 -3.93 -4.08
C LEU A 60 -7.64 -5.36 -4.26
N PRO A 61 -8.29 -6.20 -5.10
CA PRO A 61 -7.72 -7.48 -5.47
C PRO A 61 -6.34 -7.23 -6.10
N GLY A 62 -5.28 -7.67 -5.41
CA GLY A 62 -3.96 -7.78 -6.04
C GLY A 62 -4.00 -8.79 -7.19
N THR A 63 -2.83 -9.14 -7.73
CA THR A 63 -2.70 -10.15 -8.79
C THR A 63 -3.53 -11.40 -8.52
N SER A 64 -3.50 -11.92 -7.27
CA SER A 64 -4.26 -13.09 -6.85
C SER A 64 -5.78 -12.94 -6.96
N GLY A 65 -6.32 -11.74 -6.66
CA GLY A 65 -7.76 -11.49 -6.75
C GLY A 65 -8.24 -11.29 -8.19
N LEU A 66 -7.40 -10.70 -9.05
CA LEU A 66 -7.66 -10.61 -10.48
C LEU A 66 -7.65 -11.99 -11.14
N SER A 67 -6.66 -12.84 -10.81
CA SER A 67 -6.59 -14.21 -11.29
C SER A 67 -7.81 -15.02 -10.86
N LEU A 68 -8.28 -14.84 -9.62
CA LEU A 68 -9.48 -15.53 -9.13
C LEU A 68 -10.74 -15.08 -9.87
N ALA A 69 -10.93 -13.77 -10.08
CA ALA A 69 -12.06 -13.26 -10.85
C ALA A 69 -12.04 -13.73 -12.31
N LEU A 70 -10.86 -13.80 -12.93
CA LEU A 70 -10.72 -14.32 -14.29
C LEU A 70 -11.02 -15.82 -14.36
N ALA A 71 -10.56 -16.60 -13.38
CA ALA A 71 -10.83 -18.03 -13.29
C ALA A 71 -12.33 -18.33 -13.11
N THR A 72 -13.04 -17.55 -12.30
CA THR A 72 -14.48 -17.75 -12.12
C THR A 72 -15.28 -17.37 -13.37
N ILE A 73 -14.92 -16.28 -14.05
CA ILE A 73 -15.56 -15.87 -15.31
C ILE A 73 -15.33 -16.93 -16.38
N THR A 74 -14.09 -17.42 -16.53
CA THR A 74 -13.77 -18.45 -17.52
C THR A 74 -14.48 -19.77 -17.23
N ALA A 75 -14.56 -20.19 -15.96
CA ALA A 75 -15.32 -21.38 -15.57
C ALA A 75 -16.81 -21.26 -15.90
N LEU A 76 -17.44 -20.11 -15.62
CA LEU A 76 -18.83 -19.85 -15.97
C LEU A 76 -19.07 -19.88 -17.49
N PHE A 77 -18.18 -19.29 -18.27
CA PHE A 77 -18.25 -19.34 -19.73
C PHE A 77 -18.13 -20.77 -20.26
N MET A 78 -17.17 -21.55 -19.76
CA MET A 78 -16.98 -22.94 -20.20
C MET A 78 -18.16 -23.83 -19.81
N ALA A 79 -18.72 -23.66 -18.61
CA ALA A 79 -19.92 -24.38 -18.18
C ALA A 79 -21.10 -24.11 -19.11
N ASN A 80 -21.26 -22.89 -19.62
CA ASN A 80 -22.30 -22.53 -20.58
C ASN A 80 -22.08 -23.08 -22.00
N ILE A 81 -20.86 -23.44 -22.38
CA ILE A 81 -20.53 -24.03 -23.69
C ILE A 81 -20.72 -25.56 -23.67
N LEU A 82 -20.57 -26.18 -22.50
CA LEU A 82 -20.68 -27.63 -22.30
C LEU A 82 -22.13 -28.11 -22.06
N VAL A 83 -23.10 -27.18 -22.05
CA VAL A 83 -24.56 -27.44 -22.03
C VAL A 83 -25.11 -27.28 -23.44
#